data_AF-A0A516IRH4-F1
#
_entry.id   AF-A0A516IRH4-F1
#
_cell.length_a   1.000
_cell.length_b   1.000
_cell.length_c   1.000
_cell.angle_alpha   90.00
_cell.angle_beta   90.00
_cell.angle_gamma   90.00
#
_symmetry.space_group_name_H-M   'P 1'
#
loop_
_entity.id
_entity.type
_entity.pdbx_description
1 polymer ?
#
loop_
_entity_poly.entity_id
_entity_poly.type
_entity_poly.pdbx_seq_one_letter_code
_entity_poly.pdbx_strand_id
1 'polypeptide(L)'
;MSLSSDPIGPIDDARERRRLPLIGLVLTAAYLAGLVLYLVIQGQNPADLPLNELGDFLGGVASPLAFLWLVLGYFQQGREIRLSSKALQLQAKEMRASRGAADPPSAPGDKSG
;
A
#
# COMPACT_ATOMS: atom_id res chain seq x y z
N MET A 1 25.33 30.54 15.37
CA MET A 1 24.82 29.16 15.53
C MET A 1 23.34 29.15 15.12
N SER A 2 23.07 29.15 13.81
CA SER A 2 21.70 29.05 13.27
C SER A 2 21.42 27.57 13.04
N LEU A 3 20.57 26.98 13.86
CA LEU A 3 20.11 25.61 13.70
C LEU A 3 19.23 25.57 12.45
N SER A 4 19.78 25.08 11.34
CA SER A 4 19.01 24.57 10.21
C SER A 4 18.34 23.27 10.67
N SER A 5 17.32 23.39 11.50
CA SER A 5 16.36 22.33 11.73
C SER A 5 15.42 22.34 10.54
N ASP A 6 15.85 21.74 9.43
CA ASP A 6 14.92 21.29 8.41
C ASP A 6 14.03 20.24 9.09
N PRO A 7 12.74 20.51 9.32
CA PRO A 7 11.82 19.42 9.61
C PRO A 7 11.84 18.56 8.34
N ILE A 8 12.11 17.26 8.49
CA ILE A 8 11.83 16.27 7.45
C ILE A 8 10.38 16.49 7.02
N GLY A 9 10.19 17.26 5.96
CA GLY A 9 8.91 17.42 5.30
C GLY A 9 8.57 16.07 4.69
N PRO A 10 7.31 15.61 4.74
CA PRO A 10 6.90 14.43 3.99
C PRO A 10 6.90 14.80 2.51
N ILE A 11 8.08 14.76 1.89
CA ILE A 11 8.24 14.94 0.45
C ILE A 11 7.91 13.59 -0.19
N ASP A 12 6.82 13.59 -0.96
CA ASP A 12 6.36 12.58 -1.93
C ASP A 12 5.35 11.48 -1.56
N ASP A 13 4.93 11.29 -0.31
CA ASP A 13 4.00 10.17 -0.01
C ASP A 13 2.56 10.35 -0.51
N ALA A 14 2.05 11.59 -0.58
CA ALA A 14 0.63 11.84 -0.89
C ALA A 14 0.32 11.68 -2.39
N ARG A 15 1.29 11.99 -3.25
CA ARG A 15 1.13 11.99 -4.71
C ARG A 15 1.26 10.58 -5.28
N GLU A 16 2.11 9.74 -4.69
CA GLU A 16 2.33 8.36 -5.10
C GLU A 16 1.16 7.42 -4.72
N ARG A 17 0.47 7.72 -3.62
CA ARG A 17 -0.75 7.02 -3.16
C ARG A 17 -1.88 7.01 -4.19
N ARG A 18 -2.04 8.09 -4.96
CA ARG A 18 -3.08 8.19 -6.00
C ARG A 18 -2.63 7.66 -7.36
N ARG A 19 -1.32 7.60 -7.62
CA ARG A 19 -0.78 7.19 -8.92
C ARG A 19 -0.84 5.68 -9.14
N LEU A 20 -0.57 4.88 -8.11
CA LEU A 20 -0.63 3.41 -8.20
C LEU A 20 -2.01 2.87 -8.65
N PRO A 21 -3.14 3.24 -8.02
CA PRO A 21 -4.46 2.80 -8.48
C PRO A 21 -4.86 3.42 -9.82
N LEU A 22 -4.39 4.64 -10.13
CA LEU A 22 -4.65 5.29 -11.42
C LEU A 22 -3.93 4.58 -12.57
N ILE A 23 -2.68 4.15 -12.36
CA ILE A 23 -1.93 3.33 -13.33
C ILE A 23 -2.63 1.99 -13.53
N GLY A 24 -3.07 1.34 -12.44
CA GLY A 24 -3.89 0.13 -12.52
C GLY A 24 -5.16 0.33 -13.34
N LEU A 25 -5.86 1.46 -13.12
CA LEU A 25 -7.07 1.82 -13.86
C LEU A 25 -6.79 2.10 -15.34
N VAL A 26 -5.73 2.84 -15.66
CA VAL A 26 -5.31 3.11 -17.05
C VAL A 26 -4.91 1.83 -17.77
N LEU A 27 -4.13 0.96 -17.12
CA LEU A 27 -3.76 -0.35 -17.67
C LEU A 27 -4.98 -1.23 -17.90
N THR A 28 -5.92 -1.24 -16.95
CA THR A 28 -7.20 -1.96 -17.10
C THR A 28 -8.01 -1.41 -18.27
N ALA A 29 -8.14 -0.10 -18.37
CA ALA A 29 -8.88 0.56 -19.45
C ALA A 29 -8.23 0.28 -20.82
N ALA A 30 -6.90 0.37 -20.92
CA ALA A 30 -6.17 0.04 -22.14
C ALA A 30 -6.31 -1.45 -22.53
N TYR A 31 -6.26 -2.34 -21.55
CA TYR A 31 -6.47 -3.78 -21.76
C TYR A 31 -7.88 -4.07 -22.27
N LEU A 32 -8.92 -3.51 -21.62
CA LEU A 32 -10.31 -3.69 -22.05
C LEU A 32 -10.57 -3.04 -23.42
N ALA A 33 -10.00 -1.87 -23.70
CA ALA A 33 -10.13 -1.22 -25.00
C ALA A 33 -9.47 -2.05 -26.11
N GLY A 34 -8.27 -2.59 -25.87
CA GLY A 34 -7.59 -3.50 -26.78
C GLY A 34 -8.37 -4.79 -27.03
N LEU A 35 -8.98 -5.35 -25.98
CA LEU A 35 -9.84 -6.53 -26.08
C LEU A 35 -11.09 -6.26 -26.92
N VAL A 36 -11.79 -5.15 -26.67
CA VAL A 36 -12.96 -4.75 -27.47
C VAL A 36 -12.58 -4.52 -28.92
N LEU A 37 -11.47 -3.82 -29.19
CA LEU A 37 -10.97 -3.60 -30.54
C LEU A 37 -10.62 -4.93 -31.24
N TYR A 38 -9.96 -5.84 -30.55
CA TYR A 38 -9.63 -7.17 -31.07
C TYR A 38 -10.89 -7.96 -31.45
N LEU A 39 -11.91 -8.00 -30.57
CA LEU A 39 -13.18 -8.67 -30.85
C LEU A 39 -13.91 -8.07 -32.07
N VAL A 40 -13.93 -6.73 -32.17
CA VAL A 40 -14.57 -6.02 -33.29
C VAL A 40 -13.85 -6.30 -34.61
N ILE A 41 -12.50 -6.29 -34.63
CA ILE A 41 -11.71 -6.61 -35.83
C ILE A 41 -11.88 -8.07 -36.24
N GLN A 42 -11.97 -8.98 -35.27
CA GLN A 42 -12.11 -10.40 -35.52
C GLN A 42 -13.52 -10.79 -36.00
N GLY A 43 -14.50 -9.88 -35.90
CA GLY A 43 -15.87 -10.10 -36.36
C GLY A 43 -16.63 -11.16 -35.56
N GLN A 44 -16.08 -11.58 -34.42
CA GLN A 44 -16.69 -12.58 -33.54
C GLN A 44 -17.66 -11.86 -32.60
N ASN A 45 -18.95 -12.18 -32.70
CA ASN A 45 -19.93 -11.75 -31.70
C ASN A 45 -19.89 -12.73 -30.53
N PRO A 46 -19.33 -12.35 -29.36
CA PRO A 46 -19.35 -13.21 -28.19
C PRO A 46 -20.77 -13.51 -27.68
N ALA A 47 -21.77 -12.75 -28.14
CA ALA A 47 -23.18 -12.94 -27.83
C ALA A 47 -23.81 -14.18 -28.50
N ASP A 48 -23.20 -14.73 -29.56
CA ASP A 48 -23.67 -15.95 -30.22
C ASP A 48 -23.02 -17.22 -29.65
N LEU A 49 -22.05 -17.08 -28.72
CA LEU A 49 -21.43 -18.23 -28.07
C LEU A 49 -22.37 -18.84 -27.01
N PRO A 50 -22.38 -20.18 -26.87
CA PRO A 50 -23.11 -20.83 -25.78
C PRO A 50 -22.64 -20.29 -24.42
N LEU A 51 -23.56 -20.20 -23.47
CA LEU A 51 -23.34 -19.56 -22.17
C LEU A 51 -22.10 -20.10 -21.42
N ASN A 52 -21.75 -21.37 -21.63
CA ASN A 52 -20.57 -22.00 -21.06
C ASN A 52 -19.25 -21.43 -21.64
N GLU A 53 -19.19 -21.21 -22.95
CA GLU A 53 -18.00 -20.65 -23.61
C GLU A 53 -17.86 -19.14 -23.37
N LEU A 54 -19.00 -18.44 -23.19
CA LEU A 54 -18.98 -17.04 -22.73
C LEU A 54 -18.39 -16.95 -21.31
N GLY A 55 -18.73 -17.90 -20.43
CA GLY A 55 -18.18 -18.02 -19.09
C GLY A 55 -16.67 -18.24 -19.09
N ASP A 56 -16.18 -19.18 -19.92
CA ASP A 56 -14.75 -19.45 -20.08
C ASP A 56 -13.98 -18.25 -20.66
N PHE A 57 -14.59 -17.53 -21.61
CA PHE A 57 -14.03 -16.29 -22.15
C PHE A 57 -13.91 -15.19 -21.10
N LEU A 58 -14.99 -14.93 -20.34
CA LEU A 58 -14.98 -13.95 -19.25
C LEU A 58 -13.99 -14.35 -18.16
N GLY A 59 -13.90 -15.64 -17.80
CA GLY A 59 -12.92 -16.15 -16.84
C GLY A 59 -11.48 -15.91 -17.32
N GLY A 60 -11.20 -16.15 -18.60
CA GLY A 60 -9.90 -15.89 -19.21
C GLY A 60 -9.51 -14.41 -19.21
N VAL A 61 -10.44 -13.52 -19.55
CA VAL A 61 -10.21 -12.06 -19.58
C VAL A 61 -10.12 -11.46 -18.17
N ALA A 62 -10.93 -11.95 -17.23
CA ALA A 62 -10.97 -11.44 -15.87
C ALA A 62 -9.77 -11.90 -15.03
N SER A 63 -9.16 -13.04 -15.34
CA SER A 63 -8.06 -13.61 -14.54
C SER A 63 -6.83 -12.69 -14.44
N PRO A 64 -6.27 -12.14 -15.54
CA PRO A 64 -5.16 -11.19 -15.47
C PRO A 64 -5.53 -9.90 -14.72
N LEU A 65 -6.77 -9.43 -14.91
CA LEU A 65 -7.26 -8.21 -14.27
C LEU A 65 -7.39 -8.41 -12.74
N ALA A 66 -8.00 -9.50 -12.31
CA ALA A 66 -8.13 -9.85 -10.90
C ALA A 66 -6.75 -9.99 -10.23
N PHE A 67 -5.80 -10.64 -10.92
CA PHE A 67 -4.43 -10.77 -10.43
C PHE A 67 -3.72 -9.42 -10.29
N LEU A 68 -3.86 -8.53 -11.28
CA LEU A 68 -3.31 -7.17 -11.23
C LEU A 68 -3.81 -6.42 -9.98
N TRP A 69 -5.12 -6.44 -9.73
CA TRP A 69 -5.71 -5.77 -8.58
C TRP A 69 -5.30 -6.39 -7.24
N LEU A 70 -5.13 -7.71 -7.19
CA LEU A 70 -4.62 -8.40 -6.01
C LEU A 70 -3.20 -7.94 -5.66
N VAL A 71 -2.32 -7.87 -6.65
CA VAL A 71 -0.94 -7.39 -6.47
C VAL A 71 -0.91 -5.93 -6.02
N LEU A 72 -1.72 -5.05 -6.63
CA LEU A 72 -1.84 -3.66 -6.22
C LEU A 72 -2.39 -3.53 -4.79
N GLY A 73 -3.36 -4.35 -4.40
CA GLY A 73 -3.91 -4.38 -3.04
C GLY A 73 -2.87 -4.82 -2.01
N TYR A 74 -2.09 -5.85 -2.32
CA TYR A 74 -1.02 -6.36 -1.46
C TYR A 74 0.03 -5.29 -1.15
N PHE A 75 0.49 -4.55 -2.17
CA PHE A 75 1.46 -3.47 -1.98
C PHE A 75 0.91 -2.29 -1.17
N GLN A 76 -0.41 -2.03 -1.23
CA GLN A 76 -1.04 -1.01 -0.40
C GLN A 76 -1.07 -1.41 1.08
N GLN A 77 -1.42 -2.67 1.39
CA GLN A 77 -1.50 -3.18 2.76
C GLN A 77 -0.12 -3.22 3.46
N GLY A 78 0.95 -3.62 2.76
CA GLY A 78 2.30 -3.68 3.36
C GLY A 78 2.84 -2.33 3.85
N ARG A 79 2.35 -1.23 3.28
CA ARG A 79 2.78 0.13 3.64
C ARG A 79 2.08 0.64 4.91
N GLU A 80 0.84 0.23 5.16
CA GLU A 80 0.12 0.51 6.40
C GLU A 80 0.75 -0.23 7.60
N ILE A 81 1.22 -1.47 7.39
CA ILE A 81 1.93 -2.25 8.42
C ILE A 81 3.22 -1.55 8.87
N ARG A 82 3.98 -0.96 7.93
CA ARG A 82 5.20 -0.21 8.24
C ARG A 82 4.94 1.04 9.07
N LEU A 83 3.85 1.77 8.77
CA LEU A 83 3.47 2.96 9.53
C LEU A 83 3.03 2.61 10.96
N SER A 84 2.22 1.56 11.13
CA SER A 84 1.80 1.05 12.45
C SER A 84 3.00 0.60 13.30
N SER A 85 3.96 -0.12 12.68
CA SER A 85 5.18 -0.57 13.35
C SER A 85 6.04 0.59 13.86
N LYS A 86 6.16 1.67 13.08
CA LYS A 86 6.90 2.88 13.49
C LYS A 86 6.21 3.60 14.65
N ALA A 87 4.89 3.70 14.63
CA ALA A 87 4.11 4.31 15.72
C ALA A 87 4.26 3.52 17.03
N LEU A 88 4.18 2.18 16.97
CA LEU A 88 4.39 1.30 18.12
C LEU A 88 5.81 1.43 18.70
N GLN A 89 6.84 1.53 17.86
CA GLN A 89 8.21 1.75 18.32
C GLN A 89 8.38 3.10 19.03
N LEU A 90 7.74 4.15 18.52
CA LEU A 90 7.78 5.49 19.15
C LEU A 90 7.08 5.45 20.52
N GLN A 91 5.90 4.83 20.59
CA GLN A 91 5.14 4.67 21.82
C GLN A 91 5.90 3.83 22.86
N ALA A 92 6.59 2.76 22.43
CA ALA A 92 7.47 1.97 23.29
C ALA A 92 8.66 2.78 23.83
N LYS A 93 9.20 3.71 23.03
CA LYS A 93 10.28 4.61 23.45
C LYS A 93 9.81 5.61 24.51
N GLU A 94 8.63 6.20 24.33
CA GLU A 94 8.02 7.14 25.30
C GLU A 94 7.71 6.44 26.63
N MET A 95 7.15 5.22 26.61
CA MET A 95 6.90 4.45 27.83
C MET A 95 8.17 4.12 28.63
N ARG A 96 9.31 3.93 27.95
CA ARG A 96 10.61 3.70 28.60
C ARG A 96 11.15 5.00 29.21
N ALA A 97 11.01 6.12 28.50
CA ALA A 97 11.42 7.44 29.00
C ALA A 97 10.61 7.85 30.24
N SER A 98 9.28 7.64 30.24
CA SER A 98 8.44 7.93 31.41
C SER A 98 8.74 7.02 32.60
N ARG A 99 9.11 5.76 32.37
CA ARG A 99 9.53 4.84 33.45
C ARG A 99 10.89 5.22 34.06
N GLY A 100 11.85 5.66 33.25
CA GLY A 100 13.15 6.14 33.74
C GLY A 100 13.06 7.49 34.47
N ALA A 101 12.07 8.32 34.14
CA ALA A 101 11.82 9.59 34.85
C ALA A 101 11.05 9.41 36.18
N ALA A 102 10.39 8.26 36.37
CA ALA A 102 9.65 7.94 37.59
C ALA A 102 10.50 7.21 38.66
N ASP A 103 11.74 6.82 38.33
CA ASP A 103 12.69 6.29 39.30
C ASP A 103 13.52 7.47 39.86
N PRO A 104 13.27 7.93 41.10
CA PRO A 104 14.08 9.00 41.68
C PRO A 104 15.55 8.54 41.72
N PRO A 105 16.53 9.43 41.53
CA PRO A 105 17.93 9.04 41.58
C PRO A 105 18.18 8.34 42.92
N SER A 106 18.49 7.04 42.85
CA SER A 106 18.98 6.29 44.01
C SER A 106 20.19 7.06 44.53
N ALA A 107 20.01 7.66 45.71
CA ALA A 107 20.98 8.55 46.30
C ALA A 107 22.36 7.88 46.30
N PRO A 108 23.41 8.59 45.88
CA PRO A 108 24.75 8.01 45.86
C PRO A 108 25.18 7.70 47.29
N GLY A 109 25.29 6.41 47.57
CA GLY A 109 25.99 5.80 48.70
C GLY A 109 26.06 6.60 49.99
N ASP A 110 25.13 6.35 50.90
CA ASP A 110 25.44 6.45 52.32
C ASP A 110 26.25 5.20 52.72
N LYS A 111 27.57 5.27 52.47
CA LYS A 111 28.55 4.48 53.21
C LYS A 111 29.04 5.36 54.36
N SER A 112 28.28 5.42 55.45
CA SER A 112 28.72 6.07 56.68
C SER A 112 28.56 5.12 57.86
N GLY A 113 29.69 4.83 58.52
CA GLY A 113 29.75 4.45 59.94
C GLY A 113 29.62 2.96 60.24
#